data_AF-A0A376MQ40-F1
#
_entry.id   AF-A0A376MQ40-F1
#
_cell.length_a   1.000
_cell.length_b   1.000
_cell.length_c   1.000
_cell.angle_alpha   90.00
_cell.angle_beta   90.00
_cell.angle_gamma   90.00
#
_symmetry.space_group_name_H-M   'P 1'
#
loop_
_entity.id
_entity.type
_entity.pdbx_description
1 polymer ?
#
loop_
_entity_poly.entity_id
_entity_poly.type
_entity_poly.pdbx_seq_one_letter_code
_entity_poly.pdbx_strand_id
1 'polypeptide(L)'
;MKPEDFRASTQRPFTGEEYLKSLQDGREIYIYGERVKDVTTHPAFRNAAASVAQLYDALHKPEMQDSLCWNTDTGSGGYTHKFFRVAKSADDLRQQRDAIAEWSRLSYGWMGRTPDYKAAFGCALGANPGFYGQFEQNARNWYTRIQETGLYFNHAIVNPPIDRHLPTDKVKDVYIKLEKETDAGIIVSGAKVVATNSALTHYNMIGFGSAQVMGENPDFALMFVAPMDADGVKLISRASYEMVAGATGSPYDYPLSSRFDENDAILVMDNMLIPWENVLIYRDFDRCRRWTMEAVSPVCIRCKPVCAWQ
;
A
#
# COMPACT_ATOMS: atom_id res chain seq x y z
N MET A 1 -17.70 6.61 -2.18
CA MET A 1 -17.87 5.96 -0.86
C MET A 1 -16.47 5.64 -0.36
N LYS A 2 -16.13 5.88 0.91
CA LYS A 2 -14.80 5.49 1.38
C LYS A 2 -14.76 3.97 1.57
N PRO A 3 -13.65 3.28 1.27
CA PRO A 3 -13.58 1.83 1.41
C PRO A 3 -13.93 1.37 2.83
N GLU A 4 -13.50 2.09 3.87
CA GLU A 4 -13.79 1.72 5.25
C GLU A 4 -15.25 1.92 5.68
N ASP A 5 -16.09 2.56 4.86
CA ASP A 5 -17.53 2.70 5.09
C ASP A 5 -18.26 1.37 4.87
N PHE A 6 -17.62 0.37 4.24
CA PHE A 6 -18.16 -0.99 4.12
C PHE A 6 -18.12 -1.77 5.43
N ARG A 7 -17.39 -1.29 6.45
CA ARG A 7 -17.34 -1.93 7.76
C ARG A 7 -18.66 -1.73 8.50
N ALA A 8 -19.21 -2.79 9.07
CA ALA A 8 -20.38 -2.70 9.94
C ALA A 8 -20.06 -2.06 11.32
N SER A 9 -18.79 -1.90 11.67
CA SER A 9 -18.35 -1.24 12.90
C SER A 9 -17.09 -0.41 12.67
N THR A 10 -17.04 0.76 13.28
CA THR A 10 -15.87 1.66 13.27
C THR A 10 -14.82 1.28 14.31
N GLN A 11 -15.13 0.37 15.24
CA GLN A 11 -14.26 -0.04 16.34
C GLN A 11 -13.39 -1.27 16.03
N ARG A 12 -13.32 -1.68 14.76
CA ARG A 12 -12.49 -2.80 14.29
C ARG A 12 -12.06 -2.59 12.84
N PRO A 13 -11.02 -3.31 12.37
CA PRO A 13 -10.69 -3.37 10.95
C PRO A 13 -11.77 -4.11 10.15
N PHE A 14 -11.60 -4.14 8.84
CA PHE A 14 -12.40 -4.95 7.92
C PHE A 14 -12.45 -6.43 8.34
N THR A 15 -13.61 -7.07 8.17
CA THR A 15 -13.66 -8.53 7.97
C THR A 15 -13.24 -8.87 6.54
N GLY A 16 -13.00 -10.16 6.25
CA GLY A 16 -12.69 -10.60 4.89
C GLY A 16 -13.79 -10.26 3.89
N GLU A 17 -15.07 -10.43 4.28
CA GLU A 17 -16.22 -10.06 3.44
C GLU A 17 -16.28 -8.57 3.15
N GLU A 18 -16.08 -7.72 4.17
CA GLU A 18 -16.11 -6.26 4.03
C GLU A 18 -14.95 -5.77 3.15
N TYR A 19 -13.77 -6.37 3.29
CA TYR A 19 -12.62 -6.12 2.43
C TYR A 19 -12.89 -6.52 0.97
N LEU A 20 -13.45 -7.69 0.70
CA LEU A 20 -13.76 -8.07 -0.68
C LEU A 20 -14.79 -7.11 -1.29
N LYS A 21 -15.84 -6.73 -0.55
CA LYS A 21 -16.82 -5.73 -1.01
C LYS A 21 -16.17 -4.37 -1.29
N SER A 22 -15.21 -3.93 -0.49
CA SER A 22 -14.53 -2.66 -0.71
C SER A 22 -13.62 -2.65 -1.95
N LEU A 23 -13.31 -3.81 -2.54
CA LEU A 23 -12.60 -3.90 -3.82
C LEU A 23 -13.52 -3.85 -5.05
N GLN A 24 -14.84 -3.92 -4.86
CA GLN A 24 -15.83 -3.86 -5.94
C GLN A 24 -16.14 -2.40 -6.30
N ASP A 25 -15.11 -1.66 -6.68
CA ASP A 25 -15.12 -0.22 -6.93
C ASP A 25 -14.81 0.12 -8.40
N GLY A 26 -14.49 1.39 -8.67
CA GLY A 26 -14.21 1.90 -10.01
C GLY A 26 -12.82 1.57 -10.57
N ARG A 27 -12.00 0.75 -9.87
CA ARG A 27 -10.60 0.48 -10.26
C ARG A 27 -10.46 0.05 -11.71
N GLU A 28 -9.44 0.58 -12.37
CA GLU A 28 -9.14 0.29 -13.78
C GLU A 28 -7.91 -0.61 -13.89
N ILE A 29 -8.15 -1.91 -14.09
CA ILE A 29 -7.11 -2.94 -14.17
C ILE A 29 -7.21 -3.64 -15.53
N TYR A 30 -6.07 -3.84 -16.19
CA TYR A 30 -5.95 -4.55 -17.46
C TYR A 30 -5.07 -5.77 -17.34
N ILE A 31 -5.51 -6.90 -17.89
CA ILE A 31 -4.71 -8.12 -18.01
C ILE A 31 -5.08 -8.87 -19.30
N TYR A 32 -4.11 -9.45 -20.00
CA TYR A 32 -4.31 -10.17 -21.26
C TYR A 32 -5.07 -9.38 -22.35
N GLY A 33 -4.86 -8.06 -22.39
CA GLY A 33 -5.49 -7.15 -23.36
C GLY A 33 -6.90 -6.68 -22.99
N GLU A 34 -7.47 -7.17 -21.87
CA GLU A 34 -8.85 -6.92 -21.47
C GLU A 34 -8.93 -6.17 -20.13
N ARG A 35 -9.99 -5.38 -19.93
CA ARG A 35 -10.29 -4.73 -18.64
C ARG A 35 -10.93 -5.73 -17.69
N VAL A 36 -10.41 -5.80 -16.47
CA VAL A 36 -11.00 -6.57 -15.37
C VAL A 36 -12.25 -5.85 -14.88
N LYS A 37 -13.40 -6.54 -14.86
CA LYS A 37 -14.68 -5.97 -14.39
C LYS A 37 -14.81 -5.94 -12.87
N ASP A 38 -14.38 -7.01 -12.22
CA ASP A 38 -14.41 -7.17 -10.76
C ASP A 38 -13.23 -8.04 -10.35
N VAL A 39 -12.31 -7.47 -9.58
CA VAL A 39 -11.08 -8.16 -9.16
C VAL A 39 -11.35 -9.34 -8.22
N THR A 40 -12.47 -9.32 -7.49
CA THR A 40 -12.84 -10.36 -6.52
C THR A 40 -13.35 -11.64 -7.19
N THR A 41 -13.82 -11.55 -8.43
CA THR A 41 -14.37 -12.69 -9.19
C THR A 41 -13.50 -13.09 -10.38
N HIS A 42 -12.59 -12.20 -10.82
CA HIS A 42 -11.74 -12.45 -11.98
C HIS A 42 -10.77 -13.63 -11.74
N PRO A 43 -10.63 -14.57 -12.69
CA PRO A 43 -9.79 -15.78 -12.52
C PRO A 43 -8.31 -15.55 -12.23
N ALA A 44 -7.81 -14.34 -12.46
CA ALA A 44 -6.41 -13.96 -12.23
C ALA A 44 -6.12 -13.44 -10.82
N PHE A 45 -7.15 -13.16 -10.00
CA PHE A 45 -7.00 -12.46 -8.74
C PHE A 45 -7.90 -12.97 -7.61
N ARG A 46 -8.99 -13.68 -7.92
CA ARG A 46 -10.02 -14.08 -6.95
C ARG A 46 -9.47 -14.88 -5.76
N ASN A 47 -8.49 -15.76 -5.97
CA ASN A 47 -7.93 -16.56 -4.90
C ASN A 47 -6.89 -15.78 -4.10
N ALA A 48 -6.05 -14.95 -4.75
CA ALA A 48 -5.20 -14.00 -4.04
C ALA A 48 -6.02 -13.01 -3.19
N ALA A 49 -7.15 -12.53 -3.69
CA ALA A 49 -8.11 -11.70 -2.94
C ALA A 49 -8.67 -12.46 -1.74
N ALA A 50 -9.09 -13.72 -1.91
CA ALA A 50 -9.56 -14.57 -0.82
C ALA A 50 -8.46 -14.84 0.23
N SER A 51 -7.21 -15.03 -0.19
CA SER A 51 -6.07 -15.20 0.73
C SER A 51 -5.84 -13.95 1.59
N VAL A 52 -5.94 -12.74 1.01
CA VAL A 52 -5.88 -11.50 1.81
C VAL A 52 -7.11 -11.35 2.71
N ALA A 53 -8.30 -11.71 2.24
CA ALA A 53 -9.52 -11.67 3.03
C ALA A 53 -9.41 -12.55 4.29
N GLN A 54 -8.75 -13.70 4.19
CA GLN A 54 -8.49 -14.57 5.34
C GLN A 54 -7.63 -13.89 6.43
N LEU A 55 -6.71 -13.00 6.05
CA LEU A 55 -5.92 -12.23 7.01
C LEU A 55 -6.80 -11.29 7.83
N TYR A 56 -7.75 -10.63 7.18
CA TYR A 56 -8.74 -9.77 7.85
C TYR A 56 -9.63 -10.58 8.79
N ASP A 57 -10.17 -11.72 8.35
CA ASP A 57 -10.98 -12.59 9.22
C ASP A 57 -10.21 -13.05 10.47
N ALA A 58 -8.91 -13.32 10.35
CA ALA A 58 -8.07 -13.73 11.48
C ALA A 58 -8.02 -12.70 12.61
N LEU A 59 -8.18 -11.40 12.32
CA LEU A 59 -8.21 -10.33 13.33
C LEU A 59 -9.42 -10.42 14.28
N HIS A 60 -10.45 -11.15 13.87
CA HIS A 60 -11.72 -11.27 14.59
C HIS A 60 -11.93 -12.64 15.24
N LYS A 61 -11.01 -13.59 15.02
CA LYS A 61 -11.06 -14.92 15.62
C LYS A 61 -10.59 -14.85 17.08
N PRO A 62 -11.41 -15.25 18.07
CA PRO A 62 -11.04 -15.17 19.47
C PRO A 62 -9.70 -15.88 19.78
N GLU A 63 -9.43 -16.99 19.11
CA GLU A 63 -8.21 -17.79 19.27
C GLU A 63 -6.94 -17.15 18.67
N MET A 64 -7.07 -16.14 17.79
CA MET A 64 -5.93 -15.43 17.19
C MET A 64 -5.82 -13.97 17.66
N GLN A 65 -6.86 -13.43 18.28
CA GLN A 65 -6.92 -11.99 18.60
C GLN A 65 -5.82 -11.56 19.57
N ASP A 66 -5.46 -12.39 20.55
CA ASP A 66 -4.39 -12.08 21.51
C ASP A 66 -3.01 -11.98 20.83
N SER A 67 -2.73 -12.84 19.85
CA SER A 67 -1.46 -12.81 19.12
C SER A 67 -1.43 -11.67 18.09
N LEU A 68 -2.54 -11.40 17.40
CA LEU A 68 -2.62 -10.46 16.28
C LEU A 68 -2.97 -9.02 16.63
N CYS A 69 -3.73 -8.77 17.69
CA CYS A 69 -4.41 -7.48 17.88
C CYS A 69 -4.00 -6.74 19.16
N TRP A 70 -4.15 -5.42 19.13
CA TRP A 70 -4.14 -4.52 20.28
C TRP A 70 -5.29 -3.52 20.20
N ASN A 71 -5.59 -2.87 21.32
CA ASN A 71 -6.39 -1.65 21.29
C ASN A 71 -5.69 -0.57 20.44
N THR A 72 -6.49 0.21 19.74
CA THR A 72 -6.04 1.44 19.06
C THR A 72 -5.52 2.47 20.08
N ASP A 73 -4.63 3.37 19.65
CA ASP A 73 -4.19 4.52 20.47
C ASP A 73 -4.95 5.82 20.19
N THR A 74 -6.05 5.73 19.43
CA THR A 74 -6.81 6.88 18.93
C THR A 74 -7.90 7.35 19.88
N GLY A 75 -8.24 6.55 20.90
CA GLY A 75 -9.38 6.80 21.78
C GLY A 75 -10.73 6.32 21.24
N SER A 76 -10.76 5.65 20.07
CA SER A 76 -11.98 5.09 19.47
C SER A 76 -12.63 3.96 20.28
N GLY A 77 -11.89 3.37 21.23
CA GLY A 77 -12.29 2.15 21.95
C GLY A 77 -12.21 0.88 21.10
N GLY A 78 -11.69 0.97 19.86
CA GLY A 78 -11.53 -0.16 18.96
C GLY A 78 -10.19 -0.87 19.08
N TYR A 79 -10.03 -1.94 18.30
CA TYR A 79 -8.77 -2.69 18.17
C TYR A 79 -8.25 -2.69 16.73
N THR A 80 -6.99 -3.09 16.54
CA THR A 80 -6.34 -3.22 15.24
C THR A 80 -5.21 -4.25 15.29
N HIS A 81 -4.68 -4.68 14.14
CA HIS A 81 -3.49 -5.52 14.08
C HIS A 81 -2.30 -4.79 14.74
N LYS A 82 -1.51 -5.47 15.57
CA LYS A 82 -0.47 -4.83 16.41
C LYS A 82 0.49 -3.92 15.64
N PHE A 83 0.81 -4.28 14.40
CA PHE A 83 1.77 -3.53 13.56
C PHE A 83 1.20 -2.26 12.91
N PHE A 84 -0.09 -1.98 13.06
CA PHE A 84 -0.75 -0.75 12.58
C PHE A 84 -0.69 0.39 13.59
N ARG A 85 -0.17 0.13 14.80
CA ARG A 85 -0.03 1.10 15.88
C ARG A 85 1.46 1.36 16.17
N VAL A 86 1.84 2.60 16.47
CA VAL A 86 3.22 2.96 16.80
C VAL A 86 3.69 2.21 18.06
N ALA A 87 4.76 1.42 17.94
CA ALA A 87 5.42 0.77 19.07
C ALA A 87 6.16 1.78 19.95
N LYS A 88 6.05 1.64 21.27
CA LYS A 88 6.69 2.53 22.26
C LYS A 88 7.73 1.83 23.13
N SER A 89 7.89 0.52 22.99
CA SER A 89 8.88 -0.27 23.72
C SER A 89 9.54 -1.34 22.85
N ALA A 90 10.60 -1.98 23.34
CA ALA A 90 11.22 -3.13 22.67
C ALA A 90 10.31 -4.37 22.72
N ASP A 91 9.53 -4.55 23.78
CA ASP A 91 8.56 -5.65 23.86
C ASP A 91 7.39 -5.42 22.89
N ASP A 92 6.96 -4.17 22.69
CA ASP A 92 5.97 -3.84 21.65
C ASP A 92 6.45 -4.31 20.28
N LEU A 93 7.72 -4.03 19.95
CA LEU A 93 8.33 -4.47 18.69
C LEU A 93 8.41 -5.99 18.58
N ARG A 94 8.71 -6.69 19.68
CA ARG A 94 8.68 -8.16 19.71
C ARG A 94 7.26 -8.68 19.44
N GLN A 95 6.25 -8.13 20.10
CA GLN A 95 4.85 -8.52 19.91
C GLN A 95 4.37 -8.21 18.48
N GLN A 96 4.79 -7.10 17.89
CA GLN A 96 4.54 -6.78 16.50
C GLN A 96 5.18 -7.78 15.54
N ARG A 97 6.45 -8.17 15.79
CA ARG A 97 7.12 -9.23 15.02
C ARG A 97 6.34 -10.54 15.11
N ASP A 98 5.90 -10.91 16.31
CA ASP A 98 5.12 -12.14 16.51
C ASP A 98 3.77 -12.08 15.77
N ALA A 99 3.08 -10.93 15.76
CA ALA A 99 1.84 -10.73 14.99
C ALA A 99 2.06 -10.82 13.46
N ILE A 100 3.11 -10.18 12.94
CA ILE A 100 3.52 -10.30 11.53
C ILE A 100 3.76 -11.77 11.17
N ALA A 101 4.45 -12.52 12.04
CA ALA A 101 4.72 -13.93 11.81
C ALA A 101 3.43 -14.77 11.80
N GLU A 102 2.46 -14.50 12.67
CA GLU A 102 1.16 -15.16 12.68
C GLU A 102 0.38 -14.92 11.39
N TRP A 103 0.33 -13.68 10.89
CA TRP A 103 -0.28 -13.38 9.59
C TRP A 103 0.46 -14.02 8.42
N SER A 104 1.79 -13.95 8.43
CA SER A 104 2.64 -14.54 7.39
C SER A 104 2.43 -16.07 7.27
N ARG A 105 2.20 -16.76 8.40
CA ARG A 105 1.91 -18.21 8.42
C ARG A 105 0.62 -18.58 7.67
N LEU A 106 -0.36 -17.68 7.58
CA LEU A 106 -1.60 -17.94 6.82
C LEU A 106 -1.35 -18.02 5.31
N SER A 107 -0.29 -17.38 4.81
CA SER A 107 0.17 -17.52 3.43
C SER A 107 1.42 -18.40 3.30
N TYR A 108 1.84 -19.05 4.40
CA TYR A 108 3.10 -19.79 4.52
C TYR A 108 4.34 -19.00 4.08
N GLY A 109 4.30 -17.67 4.23
CA GLY A 109 5.38 -16.77 3.85
C GLY A 109 5.46 -16.42 2.36
N TRP A 110 4.45 -16.78 1.54
CA TRP A 110 4.47 -16.55 0.09
C TRP A 110 3.89 -15.21 -0.35
N MET A 111 3.04 -14.58 0.47
CA MET A 111 2.56 -13.22 0.21
C MET A 111 3.43 -12.24 1.00
N GLY A 112 4.25 -11.47 0.31
CA GLY A 112 5.20 -10.52 0.90
C GLY A 112 4.71 -9.08 0.91
N ARG A 113 3.57 -8.78 0.27
CA ARG A 113 2.99 -7.43 0.22
C ARG A 113 1.65 -7.30 0.91
N THR A 114 1.37 -8.16 1.88
CA THR A 114 0.18 -8.14 2.75
C THR A 114 -0.02 -6.79 3.49
N PRO A 115 -1.22 -6.49 4.02
CA PRO A 115 -1.54 -5.17 4.56
C PRO A 115 -0.59 -4.63 5.64
N ASP A 116 0.01 -5.51 6.44
CA ASP A 116 0.99 -5.17 7.47
C ASP A 116 2.29 -4.57 6.89
N TYR A 117 2.67 -4.90 5.65
CA TYR A 117 3.85 -4.32 5.02
C TYR A 117 3.81 -2.78 5.00
N LYS A 118 2.67 -2.20 4.61
CA LYS A 118 2.48 -0.74 4.61
C LYS A 118 1.90 -0.17 5.89
N ALA A 119 1.52 -1.01 6.86
CA ALA A 119 1.20 -0.53 8.21
C ALA A 119 2.37 0.24 8.83
N ALA A 120 3.61 -0.18 8.55
CA ALA A 120 4.82 0.54 8.94
C ALA A 120 4.87 1.99 8.42
N PHE A 121 4.33 2.25 7.22
CA PHE A 121 4.22 3.61 6.69
C PHE A 121 3.20 4.43 7.47
N GLY A 122 2.01 3.88 7.77
CA GLY A 122 1.05 4.52 8.67
C GLY A 122 1.69 4.87 10.02
N CYS A 123 2.41 3.93 10.63
CA CYS A 123 3.16 4.15 11.87
C CYS A 123 4.24 5.24 11.73
N ALA A 124 4.96 5.31 10.61
CA ALA A 124 5.93 6.38 10.37
C ALA A 124 5.25 7.76 10.31
N LEU A 125 4.07 7.86 9.68
CA LEU A 125 3.26 9.08 9.69
C LEU A 125 2.85 9.48 11.12
N GLY A 126 2.39 8.52 11.92
CA GLY A 126 1.95 8.75 13.29
C GLY A 126 3.08 9.07 14.27
N ALA A 127 4.26 8.48 14.05
CA ALA A 127 5.41 8.64 14.93
C ALA A 127 6.15 9.97 14.71
N ASN A 128 6.23 10.45 13.46
CA ASN A 128 6.94 11.69 13.12
C ASN A 128 6.14 12.60 12.17
N PRO A 129 4.91 13.03 12.55
CA PRO A 129 4.06 13.82 11.66
C PRO A 129 4.64 15.23 11.40
N GLY A 130 5.37 15.81 12.37
CA GLY A 130 5.98 17.15 12.23
C GLY A 130 7.02 17.25 11.10
N PHE A 131 7.57 16.11 10.64
CA PHE A 131 8.46 16.06 9.48
C PHE A 131 7.81 16.68 8.23
N TYR A 132 6.50 16.46 8.05
CA TYR A 132 5.75 16.85 6.85
C TYR A 132 5.37 18.35 6.82
N GLY A 133 5.75 19.14 7.84
CA GLY A 133 5.57 20.59 7.85
C GLY A 133 4.11 21.00 7.68
N GLN A 134 3.80 21.76 6.62
CA GLN A 134 2.41 22.17 6.33
C GLN A 134 1.45 20.98 6.15
N PHE A 135 1.96 19.79 5.80
CA PHE A 135 1.17 18.56 5.65
C PHE A 135 1.20 17.66 6.90
N GLU A 136 1.63 18.19 8.06
CA GLU A 136 1.63 17.45 9.33
C GLU A 136 0.26 16.87 9.67
N GLN A 137 -0.81 17.65 9.48
CA GLN A 137 -2.16 17.18 9.79
C GLN A 137 -2.61 16.04 8.86
N ASN A 138 -2.17 16.04 7.60
CA ASN A 138 -2.44 14.93 6.68
C ASN A 138 -1.79 13.65 7.19
N ALA A 139 -0.53 13.71 7.64
CA ALA A 139 0.16 12.56 8.21
C ALA A 139 -0.57 12.02 9.45
N ARG A 140 -1.02 12.91 10.36
CA ARG A 140 -1.81 12.52 11.53
C ARG A 140 -3.13 11.84 11.15
N ASN A 141 -3.87 12.43 10.22
CA ASN A 141 -5.14 11.91 9.75
C ASN A 141 -4.98 10.53 9.08
N TRP A 142 -3.96 10.37 8.25
CA TRP A 142 -3.66 9.10 7.60
C TRP A 142 -3.23 8.03 8.60
N TYR A 143 -2.44 8.36 9.62
CA TYR A 143 -2.12 7.41 10.69
C TYR A 143 -3.37 6.88 11.39
N THR A 144 -4.24 7.78 11.86
CA THR A 144 -5.50 7.39 12.51
C THR A 144 -6.34 6.52 11.59
N ARG A 145 -6.52 6.94 10.34
CA ARG A 145 -7.34 6.23 9.36
C ARG A 145 -6.78 4.84 9.07
N ILE A 146 -5.49 4.71 8.76
CA ILE A 146 -4.85 3.40 8.50
C ILE A 146 -4.96 2.50 9.73
N GLN A 147 -4.70 3.03 10.92
CA GLN A 147 -4.71 2.27 12.16
C GLN A 147 -6.09 1.69 12.49
N GLU A 148 -7.13 2.52 12.46
CA GLU A 148 -8.48 2.10 12.89
C GLU A 148 -9.14 1.13 11.90
N THR A 149 -8.85 1.28 10.61
CA THR A 149 -9.55 0.54 9.56
C THR A 149 -8.79 -0.69 9.10
N GLY A 150 -7.48 -0.75 9.34
CA GLY A 150 -6.60 -1.71 8.68
C GLY A 150 -6.55 -1.52 7.17
N LEU A 151 -6.58 -0.29 6.67
CA LEU A 151 -6.58 -0.02 5.22
C LEU A 151 -5.38 -0.67 4.53
N TYR A 152 -5.66 -1.50 3.53
CA TYR A 152 -4.63 -2.07 2.66
C TYR A 152 -3.96 -1.01 1.79
N PHE A 153 -2.71 -0.70 2.11
CA PHE A 153 -1.83 0.12 1.28
C PHE A 153 -0.79 -0.74 0.56
N ASN A 154 -0.38 -0.29 -0.63
CA ASN A 154 0.94 -0.60 -1.18
C ASN A 154 1.76 0.69 -1.41
N HIS A 155 2.95 0.58 -1.98
CA HIS A 155 3.73 1.70 -2.47
C HIS A 155 4.12 1.52 -3.94
N ALA A 156 4.29 2.62 -4.67
CA ALA A 156 4.85 2.62 -6.01
C ALA A 156 5.96 3.68 -6.07
N ILE A 157 7.20 3.23 -5.87
CA ILE A 157 8.37 4.10 -5.65
C ILE A 157 9.39 3.97 -6.78
N VAL A 158 9.64 2.74 -7.25
CA VAL A 158 10.65 2.48 -8.27
C VAL A 158 10.19 3.04 -9.62
N ASN A 159 11.04 3.84 -10.24
CA ASN A 159 10.79 4.36 -11.58
C ASN A 159 10.84 3.23 -12.62
N PRO A 160 10.07 3.32 -13.72
CA PRO A 160 10.20 2.41 -14.84
C PRO A 160 11.67 2.27 -15.30
N PRO A 161 12.14 1.05 -15.65
CA PRO A 161 13.53 0.80 -16.04
C PRO A 161 13.85 1.29 -17.46
N ILE A 162 13.43 2.51 -17.79
CA ILE A 162 13.64 3.20 -19.06
C ILE A 162 14.68 4.30 -18.82
N ASP A 163 15.67 4.40 -19.71
CA ASP A 163 16.73 5.43 -19.69
C ASP A 163 17.40 5.65 -18.33
N ARG A 164 17.73 4.57 -17.61
CA ARG A 164 18.40 4.62 -16.29
C ARG A 164 19.75 5.36 -16.28
N HIS A 165 20.36 5.55 -17.45
CA HIS A 165 21.60 6.32 -17.59
C HIS A 165 21.37 7.85 -17.53
N LEU A 166 20.11 8.29 -17.57
CA LEU A 166 19.71 9.69 -17.44
C LEU A 166 19.16 9.98 -16.03
N PRO A 167 19.31 11.23 -15.53
CA PRO A 167 18.59 11.70 -14.34
C PRO A 167 17.08 11.69 -14.55
N THR A 168 16.30 11.67 -13.46
CA THR A 168 14.83 11.56 -13.54
C THR A 168 14.16 12.72 -14.29
N ASP A 169 14.70 13.93 -14.17
CA ASP A 169 14.17 15.12 -14.84
C ASP A 169 14.47 15.19 -16.34
N LYS A 170 15.20 14.21 -16.89
CA LYS A 170 15.44 14.05 -18.33
C LYS A 170 14.52 13.01 -18.99
N VAL A 171 13.79 12.20 -18.20
CA VAL A 171 12.84 11.18 -18.67
C VAL A 171 11.39 11.61 -18.34
N LYS A 172 11.05 12.84 -18.77
CA LYS A 172 9.84 13.58 -18.33
C LYS A 172 8.53 13.03 -18.86
N ASP A 173 8.59 12.16 -19.86
CA ASP A 173 7.47 11.51 -20.53
C ASP A 173 7.05 10.21 -19.82
N VAL A 174 7.89 9.67 -18.93
CA VAL A 174 7.64 8.37 -18.27
C VAL A 174 7.43 8.52 -16.76
N TYR A 175 8.27 9.30 -16.08
CA TYR A 175 8.28 9.32 -14.61
C TYR A 175 7.18 10.24 -14.06
N ILE A 176 6.68 9.89 -12.86
CA ILE A 176 5.69 10.70 -12.15
C ILE A 176 6.21 12.11 -11.93
N LYS A 177 5.42 13.10 -12.36
CA LYS A 177 5.66 14.52 -12.15
C LYS A 177 4.37 15.28 -11.90
N LEU A 178 4.50 16.45 -11.31
CA LEU A 178 3.47 17.47 -11.26
C LEU A 178 3.22 18.03 -12.67
N GLU A 179 1.97 18.03 -13.12
CA GLU A 179 1.52 18.70 -14.35
C GLU A 179 0.90 20.06 -14.04
N LYS A 180 0.12 20.17 -12.95
CA LYS A 180 -0.60 21.39 -12.60
C LYS A 180 -0.91 21.48 -11.10
N GLU A 181 -0.79 22.68 -10.54
CA GLU A 181 -1.31 23.02 -9.21
C GLU A 181 -2.69 23.69 -9.34
N THR A 182 -3.62 23.34 -8.45
CA THR A 182 -4.98 23.89 -8.41
C THR A 182 -5.46 24.08 -6.97
N ASP A 183 -6.53 24.85 -6.78
CA ASP A 183 -7.15 25.02 -5.45
C ASP A 183 -7.64 23.69 -4.85
N ALA A 184 -8.07 22.75 -5.70
CA ALA A 184 -8.57 21.44 -5.28
C ALA A 184 -7.46 20.43 -4.96
N GLY A 185 -6.22 20.68 -5.40
CA GLY A 185 -5.13 19.73 -5.29
C GLY A 185 -4.13 19.83 -6.45
N ILE A 186 -3.36 18.76 -6.65
CA ILE A 186 -2.34 18.68 -7.70
C ILE A 186 -2.73 17.67 -8.78
N ILE A 187 -2.43 17.98 -10.03
CA ILE A 187 -2.61 17.05 -11.16
C ILE A 187 -1.26 16.42 -11.47
N VAL A 188 -1.22 15.09 -11.54
CA VAL A 188 0.01 14.32 -11.78
C VAL A 188 -0.17 13.34 -12.93
N SER A 189 0.92 13.11 -13.65
CA SER A 189 1.00 12.12 -14.72
C SER A 189 2.33 11.38 -14.69
N GLY A 190 2.32 10.13 -15.16
CA GLY A 190 3.49 9.27 -15.31
C GLY A 190 3.23 7.84 -14.83
N ALA A 191 4.30 7.06 -14.65
CA ALA A 191 4.20 5.66 -14.27
C ALA A 191 5.21 5.23 -13.20
N LYS A 192 4.89 4.13 -12.54
CA LYS A 192 5.74 3.38 -11.61
C LYS A 192 5.66 1.89 -11.94
N VAL A 193 6.71 1.16 -11.60
CA VAL A 193 6.79 -0.29 -11.85
C VAL A 193 6.72 -1.11 -10.59
N VAL A 194 6.37 -2.38 -10.75
CA VAL A 194 6.37 -3.41 -9.69
C VAL A 194 5.52 -2.96 -8.51
N ALA A 195 4.30 -2.52 -8.81
CA ALA A 195 3.30 -2.19 -7.81
C ALA A 195 2.64 -3.50 -7.31
N THR A 196 3.44 -4.38 -6.72
CA THR A 196 3.09 -5.76 -6.31
C THR A 196 1.79 -5.78 -5.53
N ASN A 197 0.83 -6.58 -5.99
CA ASN A 197 -0.49 -6.77 -5.39
C ASN A 197 -1.40 -5.52 -5.35
N SER A 198 -1.06 -4.41 -6.04
CA SER A 198 -1.89 -3.19 -6.01
C SER A 198 -3.28 -3.36 -6.62
N ALA A 199 -3.49 -4.43 -7.40
CA ALA A 199 -4.82 -4.79 -7.88
C ALA A 199 -5.80 -5.09 -6.73
N LEU A 200 -5.29 -5.43 -5.54
CA LEU A 200 -6.04 -5.81 -4.35
C LEU A 200 -5.95 -4.78 -3.22
N THR A 201 -5.30 -3.63 -3.43
CA THR A 201 -5.15 -2.61 -2.39
C THR A 201 -6.29 -1.59 -2.45
N HIS A 202 -6.43 -0.79 -1.38
CA HIS A 202 -7.30 0.37 -1.37
C HIS A 202 -6.57 1.63 -1.85
N TYR A 203 -5.30 1.78 -1.47
CA TYR A 203 -4.47 2.94 -1.77
C TYR A 203 -3.04 2.53 -2.11
N ASN A 204 -2.37 3.36 -2.90
CA ASN A 204 -0.93 3.33 -3.07
C ASN A 204 -0.29 4.64 -2.58
N MET A 205 0.80 4.53 -1.82
CA MET A 205 1.70 5.66 -1.60
C MET A 205 2.62 5.78 -2.82
N ILE A 206 2.58 6.94 -3.47
CA ILE A 206 3.46 7.28 -4.58
C ILE A 206 4.60 8.12 -4.04
N GLY A 207 5.82 7.71 -4.32
CA GLY A 207 7.03 8.36 -3.81
C GLY A 207 8.13 8.47 -4.86
N PHE A 208 9.17 9.20 -4.49
CA PHE A 208 10.36 9.40 -5.31
C PHE A 208 11.30 8.18 -5.25
N GLY A 209 11.93 7.83 -6.37
CA GLY A 209 12.94 6.78 -6.40
C GLY A 209 14.24 7.24 -5.77
N SER A 210 14.71 6.57 -4.71
CA SER A 210 15.94 6.94 -3.99
C SER A 210 17.23 6.47 -4.68
N ALA A 211 17.15 5.46 -5.55
CA ALA A 211 18.29 4.85 -6.23
C ALA A 211 18.75 5.60 -7.49
N GLN A 212 17.97 6.58 -7.97
CA GLN A 212 18.27 7.36 -9.16
C GLN A 212 18.41 8.84 -8.78
N VAL A 213 19.32 9.55 -9.42
CA VAL A 213 19.52 10.99 -9.18
C VAL A 213 18.26 11.74 -9.61
N MET A 214 17.67 12.49 -8.68
CA MET A 214 16.39 13.19 -8.89
C MET A 214 16.49 14.40 -9.84
N GLY A 215 17.70 14.87 -10.12
CA GLY A 215 17.94 16.09 -10.91
C GLY A 215 17.64 17.38 -10.14
N GLU A 216 17.27 18.43 -10.86
CA GLU A 216 17.08 19.79 -10.32
C GLU A 216 15.63 20.30 -10.43
N ASN A 217 14.75 19.60 -11.17
CA ASN A 217 13.35 20.01 -11.31
C ASN A 217 12.48 19.55 -10.11
N PRO A 218 11.97 20.48 -9.27
CA PRO A 218 11.19 20.12 -8.09
C PRO A 218 9.83 19.47 -8.40
N ASP A 219 9.36 19.52 -9.65
CA ASP A 219 8.10 18.88 -10.05
C ASP A 219 8.13 17.34 -9.92
N PHE A 220 9.31 16.75 -9.76
CA PHE A 220 9.52 15.32 -9.47
C PHE A 220 9.67 15.01 -7.97
N ALA A 221 9.82 16.03 -7.13
CA ALA A 221 10.03 15.90 -5.68
C ALA A 221 8.68 15.81 -4.95
N LEU A 222 8.00 14.66 -5.13
CA LEU A 222 6.63 14.44 -4.64
C LEU A 222 6.52 13.18 -3.76
N MET A 223 5.64 13.26 -2.77
CA MET A 223 5.10 12.10 -2.05
C MET A 223 3.62 12.34 -1.74
N PHE A 224 2.77 11.42 -2.13
CA PHE A 224 1.32 11.52 -1.92
C PHE A 224 0.65 10.14 -1.90
N VAL A 225 -0.63 10.12 -1.55
CA VAL A 225 -1.47 8.93 -1.51
C VAL A 225 -2.50 8.97 -2.62
N ALA A 226 -2.63 7.88 -3.38
CA ALA A 226 -3.61 7.73 -4.46
C ALA A 226 -4.57 6.58 -4.15
N PRO A 227 -5.91 6.79 -4.16
CA PRO A 227 -6.87 5.69 -4.16
C PRO A 227 -6.78 4.88 -5.46
N MET A 228 -7.06 3.57 -5.37
CA MET A 228 -7.01 2.68 -6.53
C MET A 228 -8.18 2.85 -7.51
N ASP A 229 -9.28 3.47 -7.08
CA ASP A 229 -10.48 3.74 -7.87
C ASP A 229 -10.53 5.16 -8.44
N ALA A 230 -9.49 5.96 -8.25
CA ALA A 230 -9.46 7.32 -8.76
C ALA A 230 -9.33 7.36 -10.29
N ASP A 231 -10.07 8.27 -10.92
CA ASP A 231 -9.97 8.52 -12.35
C ASP A 231 -8.52 8.87 -12.74
N GLY A 232 -8.02 8.17 -13.75
CA GLY A 232 -6.63 8.28 -14.22
C GLY A 232 -5.65 7.28 -13.57
N VAL A 233 -6.03 6.55 -12.53
CA VAL A 233 -5.23 5.43 -11.99
C VAL A 233 -5.53 4.17 -12.78
N LYS A 234 -4.49 3.57 -13.36
CA LYS A 234 -4.60 2.33 -14.14
C LYS A 234 -3.51 1.35 -13.74
N LEU A 235 -3.88 0.07 -13.69
CA LEU A 235 -2.91 -1.02 -13.55
C LEU A 235 -2.84 -1.82 -14.84
N ILE A 236 -1.62 -2.05 -15.32
CA ILE A 236 -1.33 -2.98 -16.41
C ILE A 236 -0.63 -4.18 -15.78
N SER A 237 -1.37 -5.27 -15.64
CA SER A 237 -0.91 -6.48 -14.97
C SER A 237 0.11 -7.26 -15.80
N ARG A 238 1.06 -7.88 -15.12
CA ARG A 238 1.85 -8.97 -15.70
C ARG A 238 0.98 -10.21 -15.92
N ALA A 239 1.53 -11.22 -16.60
CA ALA A 239 0.90 -12.54 -16.68
C ALA A 239 0.56 -13.07 -15.27
N SER A 240 -0.63 -13.66 -15.12
CA SER A 240 -1.12 -14.21 -13.85
C SER A 240 -0.79 -15.68 -13.76
N TYR A 241 -0.04 -16.04 -12.72
CA TYR A 241 0.23 -17.44 -12.39
C TYR A 241 -1.02 -18.11 -11.82
N GLU A 242 -1.86 -17.37 -11.09
CA GLU A 242 -3.16 -17.85 -10.59
C GLU A 242 -4.06 -18.32 -11.73
N MET A 243 -4.23 -17.48 -12.76
CA MET A 243 -5.10 -17.78 -13.89
C MET A 243 -4.57 -18.97 -14.70
N VAL A 244 -3.26 -19.02 -14.97
CA VAL A 244 -2.63 -20.13 -15.69
C VAL A 244 -2.79 -21.43 -14.90
N ALA A 245 -2.49 -21.42 -13.60
CA ALA A 245 -2.67 -22.58 -12.73
C ALA A 245 -4.13 -23.07 -12.71
N GLY A 246 -5.11 -22.17 -12.72
CA GLY A 246 -6.53 -22.53 -12.76
C GLY A 246 -7.02 -23.02 -14.13
N ALA A 247 -6.44 -22.52 -15.23
CA ALA A 247 -6.85 -22.88 -16.58
C ALA A 247 -6.22 -24.19 -17.08
N THR A 248 -4.99 -24.50 -16.64
CA THR A 248 -4.20 -25.63 -17.17
C THR A 248 -3.67 -26.58 -16.11
N GLY A 249 -4.09 -26.44 -14.85
CA GLY A 249 -3.67 -27.29 -13.75
C GLY A 249 -4.73 -27.38 -12.66
N SER A 250 -4.29 -27.72 -11.45
CA SER A 250 -5.15 -27.81 -10.29
C SER A 250 -4.43 -27.31 -9.02
N PRO A 251 -5.16 -27.12 -7.90
CA PRO A 251 -4.51 -26.85 -6.62
C PRO A 251 -3.50 -27.91 -6.18
N TYR A 252 -3.63 -29.16 -6.65
CA TYR A 252 -2.64 -30.20 -6.35
C TYR A 252 -1.33 -29.96 -7.12
N ASP A 253 -1.42 -29.59 -8.39
CA ASP A 253 -0.25 -29.39 -9.27
C ASP A 253 0.47 -28.07 -8.96
N TYR A 254 -0.29 -27.02 -8.65
CA TYR A 254 0.22 -25.67 -8.37
C TYR A 254 -0.39 -25.09 -7.07
N PRO A 255 -0.05 -25.64 -5.89
CA PRO A 255 -0.68 -25.30 -4.61
C PRO A 255 -0.36 -23.90 -4.09
N LEU A 256 0.62 -23.21 -4.68
CA LEU A 256 1.04 -21.86 -4.29
C LEU A 256 0.54 -20.83 -5.31
N SER A 257 0.86 -21.02 -6.59
CA SER A 257 0.43 -20.11 -7.67
C SER A 257 -1.09 -19.92 -7.71
N SER A 258 -1.86 -20.96 -7.39
CA SER A 258 -3.33 -20.92 -7.40
C SER A 258 -3.97 -20.06 -6.30
N ARG A 259 -3.21 -19.54 -5.32
CA ARG A 259 -3.77 -18.77 -4.19
C ARG A 259 -2.90 -17.65 -3.62
N PHE A 260 -1.61 -17.59 -3.94
CA PHE A 260 -0.68 -16.61 -3.37
C PHE A 260 0.05 -15.77 -4.45
N ASP A 261 -0.48 -15.71 -5.68
CA ASP A 261 0.09 -14.89 -6.75
C ASP A 261 -0.16 -13.39 -6.50
N GLU A 262 0.86 -12.67 -6.08
CA GLU A 262 0.83 -11.21 -5.94
C GLU A 262 1.23 -10.55 -7.26
N ASN A 263 0.26 -10.17 -8.10
CA ASN A 263 0.54 -9.64 -9.44
C ASN A 263 1.37 -8.34 -9.39
N ASP A 264 2.51 -8.32 -10.09
CA ASP A 264 3.40 -7.17 -10.21
C ASP A 264 2.96 -6.28 -11.37
N ALA A 265 2.02 -5.38 -11.10
CA ALA A 265 1.48 -4.48 -12.10
C ALA A 265 2.39 -3.27 -12.35
N ILE A 266 2.34 -2.75 -13.58
CA ILE A 266 2.74 -1.38 -13.88
C ILE A 266 1.60 -0.46 -13.42
N LEU A 267 1.92 0.57 -12.65
CA LEU A 267 0.97 1.59 -12.22
C LEU A 267 1.13 2.82 -13.10
N VAL A 268 0.03 3.25 -13.71
CA VAL A 268 -0.05 4.43 -14.56
C VAL A 268 -0.96 5.45 -13.90
N MET A 269 -0.56 6.71 -13.96
CA MET A 269 -1.33 7.87 -13.55
C MET A 269 -1.47 8.78 -14.77
N ASP A 270 -2.69 8.99 -15.24
CA ASP A 270 -3.02 9.80 -16.40
C ASP A 270 -3.87 10.99 -15.98
N ASN A 271 -3.22 12.15 -15.82
CA ASN A 271 -3.86 13.42 -15.42
C ASN A 271 -4.73 13.29 -14.17
N MET A 272 -4.25 12.54 -13.17
CA MET A 272 -4.98 12.28 -11.94
C MET A 272 -4.94 13.50 -11.02
N LEU A 273 -6.10 13.90 -10.50
CA LEU A 273 -6.20 14.89 -9.41
C LEU A 273 -5.92 14.22 -8.06
N ILE A 274 -4.95 14.74 -7.33
CA ILE A 274 -4.63 14.38 -5.95
C ILE A 274 -5.09 15.52 -5.04
N PRO A 275 -6.10 15.30 -4.18
CA PRO A 275 -6.54 16.30 -3.21
C PRO A 275 -5.40 16.69 -2.24
N TRP A 276 -5.43 17.92 -1.74
CA TRP A 276 -4.40 18.42 -0.82
C TRP A 276 -4.28 17.59 0.46
N GLU A 277 -5.36 16.96 0.92
CA GLU A 277 -5.43 16.05 2.07
C GLU A 277 -4.58 14.76 1.87
N ASN A 278 -4.23 14.45 0.63
CA ASN A 278 -3.46 13.27 0.27
C ASN A 278 -1.99 13.58 -0.04
N VAL A 279 -1.59 14.86 -0.01
CA VAL A 279 -0.20 15.28 -0.24
C VAL A 279 0.59 15.23 1.07
N LEU A 280 1.81 14.71 1.01
CA LEU A 280 2.73 14.59 2.15
C LEU A 280 4.03 15.36 1.92
N ILE A 281 4.59 15.32 0.72
CA ILE A 281 5.76 16.10 0.30
C ILE A 281 5.46 16.72 -1.06
N TYR A 282 5.66 18.03 -1.18
CA TYR A 282 5.32 18.79 -2.39
C TYR A 282 6.46 19.71 -2.80
N ARG A 283 7.03 19.45 -3.99
CA ARG A 283 8.11 20.24 -4.61
C ARG A 283 9.28 20.52 -3.65
N ASP A 284 9.64 19.53 -2.84
CA ASP A 284 10.60 19.68 -1.74
C ASP A 284 11.68 18.59 -1.78
N PHE A 285 12.80 18.93 -2.42
CA PHE A 285 13.96 18.05 -2.51
C PHE A 285 14.58 17.72 -1.15
N ASP A 286 14.56 18.67 -0.22
CA ASP A 286 15.20 18.50 1.08
C ASP A 286 14.47 17.45 1.90
N ARG A 287 13.14 17.56 2.00
CA ARG A 287 12.32 16.52 2.65
C ARG A 287 12.42 15.19 1.91
N CYS A 288 12.41 15.16 0.58
CA CYS A 288 12.62 13.90 -0.15
C CYS A 288 13.96 13.24 0.23
N ARG A 289 15.06 13.98 0.24
CA ARG A 289 16.39 13.44 0.60
C ARG A 289 16.45 12.96 2.06
N ARG A 290 15.83 13.68 2.98
CA ARG A 290 15.84 13.36 4.42
C ARG A 290 14.87 12.24 4.81
N TRP A 291 13.81 11.98 4.04
CA TRP A 291 12.71 11.07 4.43
C TRP A 291 13.20 9.65 4.78
N THR A 292 14.09 9.08 3.98
CA THR A 292 14.65 7.74 4.23
C THR A 292 15.37 7.66 5.59
N MET A 293 16.06 8.74 5.99
CA MET A 293 16.90 8.77 7.18
C MET A 293 16.18 9.30 8.43
N GLU A 294 15.14 10.12 8.28
CA GLU A 294 14.53 10.86 9.39
C GLU A 294 13.06 10.49 9.64
N ALA A 295 12.33 10.09 8.60
CA ALA A 295 10.92 9.70 8.74
C ALA A 295 10.76 8.18 8.91
N VAL A 296 11.55 7.38 8.18
CA VAL A 296 11.48 5.91 8.23
C VAL A 296 12.34 5.33 9.36
N SER A 297 13.49 5.93 9.61
CA SER A 297 14.52 5.43 10.53
C SER A 297 14.11 5.31 12.01
N PRO A 298 13.25 6.18 12.58
CA PRO A 298 12.73 5.97 13.94
C PRO A 298 11.94 4.66 14.10
N VAL A 299 11.33 4.16 13.01
CA VAL A 299 10.62 2.88 12.94
C VAL A 299 11.60 1.74 12.61
N CYS A 300 12.54 1.94 11.68
CA CYS A 300 13.47 0.91 11.20
C CYS A 300 14.73 0.69 12.07
N ILE A 301 15.29 1.70 12.75
CA ILE A 301 16.51 1.55 13.58
C ILE A 301 16.27 0.59 14.76
N ARG A 302 15.03 0.52 15.26
CA ARG A 302 14.65 -0.47 16.29
C ARG A 302 14.25 -1.85 15.72
N CYS A 303 14.14 -1.98 14.39
CA CYS A 303 13.70 -3.18 13.67
C CYS A 303 14.78 -3.78 12.73
N LYS A 304 16.06 -3.49 12.94
CA LYS A 304 17.17 -3.86 12.03
C LYS A 304 17.20 -5.29 11.45
N PRO A 305 16.63 -6.35 12.08
CA PRO A 305 16.58 -7.66 11.41
C PRO A 305 15.35 -7.90 10.53
N VAL A 306 14.27 -7.12 10.65
CA VAL A 306 12.95 -7.50 10.10
C VAL A 306 12.68 -6.87 8.73
N CYS A 307 13.18 -5.66 8.45
CA CYS A 307 12.94 -4.99 7.16
C CYS A 307 13.98 -5.29 6.07
N ALA A 308 15.06 -6.01 6.38
CA ALA A 308 16.17 -6.26 5.46
C ALA A 308 15.97 -7.48 4.53
N TRP A 309 14.83 -8.17 4.63
CA TRP A 309 14.48 -9.31 3.80
C TRP A 309 13.07 -9.10 3.23
N GLN A 310 12.94 -8.38 2.11
CA GLN A 310 11.88 -8.44 1.07
C GLN A 310 11.91 -7.23 0.12
#